data_AF-A0A9D8Y879-F1
#
_entry.id   AF-A0A9D8Y879-F1
#
_cell.length_a   1.000
_cell.length_b   1.000
_cell.length_c   1.000
_cell.angle_alpha   90.00
_cell.angle_beta   90.00
_cell.angle_gamma   90.00
#
_symmetry.space_group_name_H-M   'P 1'
#
loop_
_entity.id
_entity.type
_entity.pdbx_description
1 polymer ?
#
loop_
_entity_poly.entity_id
_entity_poly.type
_entity_poly.pdbx_seq_one_letter_code
_entity_poly.pdbx_strand_id
1 'polypeptide(L)'
;MNTTLYYGEIVARISGKLYSINRANDYEVLLKKDMSFEDMLCDISADAGRVFDTFEDLSGEHFIDWRKALDHYADSLCSFILSGRMPTMADMITMATKSMELSRAECLTKAKAVL
;
A
#
# COMPACT_ATOMS: atom_id res chain seq x y z
N MET A 1 -13.25 -15.16 9.63
CA MET A 1 -11.87 -15.67 9.78
C MET A 1 -10.99 -14.47 10.04
N ASN A 2 -10.30 -14.43 11.19
CA ASN A 2 -9.42 -13.32 11.53
C ASN A 2 -8.15 -13.45 10.68
N THR A 3 -8.14 -12.79 9.52
CA THR A 3 -6.98 -12.76 8.62
C THR A 3 -6.14 -11.54 8.96
N THR A 4 -5.58 -11.54 10.16
CA THR A 4 -4.58 -10.54 10.56
C THR A 4 -3.39 -10.68 9.62
N LEU A 5 -2.98 -9.59 9.00
CA LEU A 5 -1.75 -9.52 8.22
C LEU A 5 -0.58 -9.32 9.17
N TYR A 6 0.51 -10.04 8.94
CA TYR A 6 1.74 -9.76 9.66
C TYR A 6 2.47 -8.61 8.98
N TYR A 7 3.08 -7.71 9.74
CA TYR A 7 3.93 -6.63 9.22
C TYR A 7 4.87 -7.07 8.08
N GLY A 8 5.54 -8.22 8.25
CA GLY A 8 6.42 -8.78 7.22
C GLY A 8 5.70 -9.15 5.91
N GLU A 9 4.45 -9.65 5.99
CA GLU A 9 3.61 -9.90 4.81
C GLU A 9 3.23 -8.59 4.11
N ILE A 10 2.88 -7.56 4.89
CA ILE A 10 2.52 -6.22 4.39
C ILE A 10 3.69 -5.63 3.60
N VAL A 11 4.87 -5.54 4.23
CA VAL A 11 6.07 -4.96 3.61
C VAL A 11 6.51 -5.78 2.40
N ALA A 12 6.50 -7.11 2.46
CA ALA A 12 6.88 -7.96 1.34
C ALA A 12 5.96 -7.74 0.12
N ARG A 13 4.66 -7.58 0.35
CA ARG A 13 3.68 -7.39 -0.73
C ARG A 13 3.82 -6.01 -1.39
N ILE A 14 4.00 -4.96 -0.59
CA ILE A 14 4.30 -3.61 -1.09
C ILE A 14 5.60 -3.62 -1.88
N SER A 15 6.67 -4.14 -1.29
CA SER A 15 8.00 -4.21 -1.92
C SER A 15 7.95 -4.97 -3.25
N GLY A 16 7.26 -6.12 -3.28
CA GLY A 16 7.09 -6.91 -4.49
C GLY A 16 6.41 -6.14 -5.62
N LYS A 17 5.36 -5.36 -5.32
CA LYS A 17 4.72 -4.49 -6.32
C LYS A 17 5.64 -3.37 -6.77
N LEU A 18 6.33 -2.70 -5.85
CA LEU A 18 7.22 -1.59 -6.22
C LEU A 18 8.44 -2.05 -7.01
N TYR A 19 9.02 -3.20 -6.68
CA TYR A 19 10.16 -3.76 -7.42
C TYR A 19 9.79 -4.15 -8.87
N SER A 20 8.51 -4.48 -9.10
CA SER A 20 8.01 -4.74 -10.46
C SER A 20 8.05 -3.50 -11.36
N ILE A 21 8.03 -2.30 -10.78
CA ILE A 21 8.16 -1.02 -11.49
C ILE A 21 9.57 -0.81 -12.04
N ASN A 22 10.61 -1.16 -11.25
CA ASN A 22 12.03 -1.01 -11.62
C ASN A 22 12.35 -1.70 -12.95
N ARG A 23 11.71 -2.84 -13.20
CA ARG A 23 11.96 -3.65 -14.40
C ARG A 23 11.20 -3.16 -15.63
N ALA A 24 10.22 -2.27 -15.45
CA ALA A 24 9.28 -1.89 -16.50
C ALA A 24 9.59 -0.53 -17.13
N ASN A 25 10.33 0.35 -16.45
CA ASN A 25 10.58 1.71 -16.93
C ASN A 25 11.96 2.22 -16.46
N ASP A 26 12.73 2.79 -17.39
CA ASP A 26 13.97 3.56 -17.15
C ASP A 26 13.65 4.88 -16.43
N TYR A 27 13.13 4.81 -15.21
CA TYR A 27 12.95 6.01 -14.42
C TYR A 27 14.30 6.47 -13.88
N GLU A 28 14.84 7.53 -14.49
CA GLU A 28 15.54 8.57 -13.73
C GLU A 28 14.52 9.22 -12.79
N VAL A 29 14.05 8.48 -11.77
CA VAL A 29 13.49 9.11 -10.58
C VAL A 29 14.58 10.06 -10.13
N LEU A 30 14.21 11.33 -9.89
CA LEU A 30 15.04 12.36 -9.28
C LEU A 30 15.48 11.90 -7.88
N LEU A 31 16.34 10.90 -7.86
CA LEU A 31 16.97 10.36 -6.68
C LEU A 31 17.76 11.52 -6.11
N LYS A 32 17.57 11.78 -4.81
CA LYS A 32 18.59 12.49 -4.05
C LYS A 32 19.92 11.82 -4.42
N LYS A 33 20.88 12.64 -4.86
CA LYS A 33 22.12 12.25 -5.55
C LYS A 33 22.97 11.15 -4.89
N ASP A 34 22.57 10.66 -3.71
CA ASP A 34 23.31 9.79 -2.81
C ASP A 34 22.57 8.49 -2.42
N MET A 35 21.38 8.19 -2.98
CA MET A 35 20.61 6.97 -2.63
C MET A 35 20.34 6.12 -3.87
N SER A 36 20.49 4.79 -3.76
CA SER A 36 20.12 3.88 -4.84
C SER A 36 18.60 3.77 -4.97
N PHE A 37 18.12 3.36 -6.15
CA PHE A 37 16.68 3.14 -6.33
C PHE A 37 16.18 2.00 -5.43
N GLU A 38 16.97 0.96 -5.25
CA GLU A 38 16.67 -0.14 -4.34
C GLU A 38 16.52 0.34 -2.88
N ASP A 39 17.44 1.17 -2.40
CA ASP A 39 17.37 1.72 -1.03
C ASP A 39 16.13 2.60 -0.85
N MET A 40 15.82 3.43 -1.85
CA MET A 40 14.59 4.23 -1.85
C MET A 40 13.34 3.34 -1.78
N LEU A 41 13.28 2.26 -2.55
CA LEU A 41 12.14 1.33 -2.50
C LEU A 41 12.03 0.64 -1.15
N CYS A 42 13.14 0.26 -0.53
CA CYS A 42 13.18 -0.32 0.81
C CYS A 42 12.60 0.66 1.84
N ASP A 43 13.05 1.92 1.83
CA ASP A 43 12.59 2.97 2.75
C ASP A 43 11.09 3.22 2.60
N ILE A 44 10.61 3.42 1.36
CA ILE A 44 9.19 3.62 1.08
C ILE A 44 8.36 2.43 1.52
N SER A 45 8.83 1.21 1.26
CA SER A 45 8.09 -0.01 1.61
C SER A 45 8.00 -0.19 3.12
N ALA A 46 9.06 0.14 3.86
CA ALA A 46 9.07 0.09 5.31
C ALA A 46 8.12 1.14 5.92
N ASP A 47 8.13 2.36 5.41
CA ASP A 47 7.24 3.45 5.86
C ASP A 47 5.77 3.16 5.53
N ALA A 48 5.48 2.78 4.29
CA ALA A 48 4.14 2.42 3.85
C ALA A 48 3.61 1.20 4.63
N GLY A 49 4.46 0.20 4.86
CA GLY A 49 4.14 -0.94 5.69
C GLY A 49 3.77 -0.54 7.11
N ARG A 50 4.52 0.36 7.74
CA ARG A 50 4.25 0.85 9.11
C ARG A 50 2.92 1.56 9.19
N VAL A 51 2.60 2.39 8.20
CA VAL A 51 1.30 3.08 8.13
C VAL A 51 0.16 2.07 8.06
N PHE A 52 0.25 1.10 7.15
CA PHE A 52 -0.83 0.15 6.93
C PHE A 52 -1.03 -0.80 8.12
N ASP A 53 0.05 -1.32 8.69
CA ASP A 53 0.05 -2.15 9.91
C ASP A 53 -0.59 -1.43 11.09
N THR A 54 -0.26 -0.14 11.29
CA THR A 54 -0.88 0.69 12.32
C THR A 54 -2.39 0.84 12.12
N PHE A 55 -2.86 0.97 10.88
CA PHE A 55 -4.29 1.05 10.59
C PHE A 55 -5.01 -0.27 10.87
N GLU A 56 -4.43 -1.40 10.47
CA GLU A 56 -5.00 -2.72 10.77
C GLU A 56 -5.14 -2.94 12.27
N ASP A 57 -4.07 -2.67 13.02
CA ASP A 57 -4.02 -2.85 14.47
C ASP A 57 -5.03 -1.97 15.20
N LEU A 58 -5.17 -0.70 14.81
CA LEU A 58 -6.03 0.26 15.49
C LEU A 58 -7.51 0.18 15.09
N SER A 59 -7.80 -0.28 13.88
CA SER A 59 -9.15 -0.19 13.31
C SER A 59 -10.14 -1.10 14.02
N GLY A 60 -9.77 -2.34 14.33
CA GLY A 60 -10.68 -3.34 14.88
C GLY A 60 -11.95 -3.59 14.03
N GLU A 61 -12.01 -3.10 12.78
CA GLU A 61 -13.20 -3.16 11.95
C GLU A 61 -13.41 -4.54 11.32
N HIS A 62 -14.61 -5.09 11.48
CA HIS A 62 -14.98 -6.38 10.90
C HIS A 62 -15.40 -6.33 9.42
N PHE A 63 -15.59 -5.13 8.85
CA PHE A 63 -16.11 -4.93 7.48
C PHE A 63 -15.05 -4.49 6.47
N ILE A 64 -13.77 -4.65 6.81
CA ILE A 64 -12.64 -4.42 5.90
C ILE A 64 -12.00 -5.78 5.58
N ASP A 65 -11.85 -6.07 4.28
CA ASP A 65 -10.93 -7.10 3.82
C ASP A 65 -9.53 -6.46 3.73
N TRP A 66 -8.69 -6.72 4.74
CA TRP A 66 -7.36 -6.13 4.87
C TRP A 66 -6.41 -6.52 3.75
N ARG A 67 -6.54 -7.74 3.20
CA ARG A 67 -5.73 -8.20 2.07
C ARG A 67 -6.04 -7.40 0.82
N LYS A 68 -7.33 -7.15 0.56
CA LYS A 68 -7.76 -6.30 -0.56
C LYS A 68 -7.39 -4.84 -0.35
N ALA A 69 -7.58 -4.32 0.86
CA ALA A 69 -7.17 -2.96 1.19
C ALA A 69 -5.66 -2.77 0.96
N LEU A 70 -4.84 -3.77 1.33
CA LEU A 70 -3.40 -3.75 1.05
C LEU A 70 -3.09 -3.77 -0.44
N ASP A 71 -3.83 -4.55 -1.24
CA ASP A 71 -3.66 -4.56 -2.69
C ASP A 71 -3.96 -3.19 -3.32
N HIS A 72 -5.10 -2.55 -2.95
CA HIS A 72 -5.44 -1.20 -3.41
C HIS A 72 -4.42 -0.15 -2.96
N TYR A 73 -3.90 -0.31 -1.75
CA TYR A 73 -2.90 0.60 -1.19
C TYR A 73 -1.59 0.51 -1.96
N ALA A 74 -1.10 -0.71 -2.19
CA ALA A 74 0.10 -0.96 -2.97
C ALA A 74 -0.03 -0.46 -4.42
N ASP A 75 -1.21 -0.61 -5.05
CA ASP A 75 -1.47 -0.08 -6.39
C ASP A 75 -1.48 1.45 -6.45
N SER A 76 -2.06 2.09 -5.44
CA SER A 76 -2.06 3.55 -5.31
C SER A 76 -0.65 4.10 -5.12
N LEU A 77 0.13 3.45 -4.24
CA LEU A 77 1.52 3.81 -3.96
C LEU A 77 2.41 3.65 -5.21
N CYS A 78 2.26 2.52 -5.90
CA CYS A 78 2.91 2.23 -7.18
C CYS A 78 2.60 3.33 -8.21
N SER A 79 1.32 3.66 -8.40
CA SER A 79 0.88 4.72 -9.33
C SER A 79 1.43 6.09 -8.95
N PHE A 80 1.54 6.38 -7.65
CA PHE A 80 2.11 7.64 -7.15
C PHE A 80 3.60 7.76 -7.49
N ILE A 81 4.37 6.70 -7.27
CA ILE A 81 5.80 6.67 -7.59
C ILE A 81 6.03 6.72 -9.10
N LEU A 82 5.23 6.00 -9.90
CA LEU A 82 5.25 6.05 -11.36
C LEU A 82 4.97 7.46 -11.91
N SER A 83 4.28 8.32 -11.15
CA SER A 83 4.09 9.73 -11.50
C SER A 83 5.33 10.61 -11.26
N GLY A 84 6.45 10.02 -10.84
CA GLY A 84 7.72 10.71 -10.57
C GLY A 84 7.75 11.45 -9.23
N ARG A 85 6.82 11.15 -8.32
CA ARG A 85 6.70 11.82 -7.01
C ARG A 85 7.11 10.88 -5.89
N MET A 86 7.78 11.43 -4.88
CA MET A 86 8.02 10.73 -3.63
C MET A 86 6.85 10.89 -2.67
N PRO A 87 6.26 9.79 -2.18
CA PRO A 87 5.17 9.85 -1.22
C PRO A 87 5.69 10.36 0.13
N THR A 88 5.00 11.34 0.69
CA THR A 88 5.18 11.73 2.09
C THR A 88 4.38 10.80 3.00
N MET A 89 4.66 10.84 4.31
CA MET A 89 3.86 10.12 5.31
C MET A 89 2.36 10.47 5.22
N ALA A 90 2.03 11.75 4.98
CA ALA A 90 0.64 12.19 4.82
C ALA A 90 -0.03 11.60 3.56
N ASP A 91 0.73 11.48 2.46
CA ASP A 91 0.25 10.81 1.25
C ASP A 91 -0.03 9.32 1.52
N MET A 92 0.89 8.65 2.20
CA MET A 92 0.77 7.24 2.59
C MET A 92 -0.46 7.00 3.46
N ILE A 93 -0.69 7.85 4.48
CA ILE A 93 -1.89 7.80 5.32
C ILE A 93 -3.15 7.98 4.48
N THR A 94 -3.17 8.99 3.60
CA THR A 94 -4.32 9.28 2.74
C THR A 94 -4.64 8.10 1.81
N MET A 95 -3.62 7.49 1.21
CA MET A 95 -3.77 6.32 0.35
C MET A 95 -4.26 5.09 1.12
N ALA A 96 -3.77 4.86 2.34
CA ALA A 96 -4.22 3.75 3.18
C ALA A 96 -5.71 3.89 3.54
N THR A 97 -6.13 5.06 4.03
CA THR A 97 -7.54 5.33 4.37
C THR A 97 -8.47 5.12 3.18
N LYS A 98 -8.13 5.65 2.00
CA LYS A 98 -8.94 5.44 0.78
C LYS A 98 -9.03 3.97 0.39
N SER A 99 -7.95 3.22 0.56
CA SER A 99 -7.91 1.79 0.24
C SER A 99 -8.81 0.96 1.16
N MET A 100 -8.88 1.35 2.43
CA MET A 100 -9.83 0.79 3.41
C MET A 100 -11.29 1.09 3.02
N GLU A 101 -11.58 2.32 2.60
CA GLU A 101 -12.93 2.71 2.14
C GLU A 101 -13.37 1.92 0.90
N LEU A 102 -12.46 1.71 -0.06
CA LEU A 102 -12.72 0.88 -1.25
C LEU A 102 -13.02 -0.56 -0.86
N SER A 103 -12.18 -1.17 -0.02
CA SER A 103 -12.40 -2.53 0.48
C SER A 103 -13.75 -2.66 1.20
N ARG A 104 -14.12 -1.68 2.03
CA ARG A 104 -15.42 -1.62 2.71
C ARG A 104 -16.59 -1.54 1.73
N ALA A 105 -16.49 -0.67 0.73
CA ALA A 105 -17.52 -0.51 -0.30
C ALA A 105 -17.74 -1.79 -1.11
N GLU A 106 -16.67 -2.53 -1.42
CA GLU A 106 -16.75 -3.83 -2.07
C GLU A 106 -17.44 -4.87 -1.20
N CYS A 107 -17.12 -4.93 0.11
CA CYS A 107 -17.75 -5.84 1.05
C CYS A 107 -19.26 -5.56 1.15
N LEU A 108 -19.66 -4.29 1.22
CA LEU A 108 -21.07 -3.89 1.25
C LEU A 108 -21.81 -4.23 -0.06
N THR A 109 -21.16 -4.04 -1.20
CA THR A 109 -21.75 -4.40 -2.51
C THR A 109 -21.98 -5.91 -2.61
N LYS A 110 -21.01 -6.72 -2.17
CA LYS A 110 -21.16 -8.18 -2.12
C LYS A 110 -22.29 -8.62 -1.18
N ALA A 111 -22.41 -8.00 -0.01
CA ALA A 111 -23.49 -8.32 0.93
C ALA A 111 -24.88 -8.02 0.35
N LYS A 112 -25.02 -6.92 -0.40
CA LYS A 112 -26.28 -6.56 -1.08
C LYS A 112 -26.64 -7.52 -2.22
N ALA A 113 -25.67 -8.14 -2.89
CA ALA A 113 -25.91 -9.05 -4.01
C ALA A 113 -26.40 -10.45 -3.59
N VAL A 114 -26.34 -10.77 -2.29
CA VAL A 114 -26.75 -12.06 -1.71
C VAL A 114 -28.17 -11.99 -1.10
N LEU A 115 -28.76 -10.79 -1.02
CA LEU A 115 -30.14 -10.52 -0.61
C LEU A 115 -31.06 -10.37 -1.82
#